data_AF-A0A8S8Y8Q8-F1
#
_entry.id   AF-A0A8S8Y8Q8-F1
#
_cell.length_a   1.000
_cell.length_b   1.000
_cell.length_c   1.000
_cell.angle_alpha   90.00
_cell.angle_beta   90.00
_cell.angle_gamma   90.00
#
_symmetry.space_group_name_H-M   'P 1'
#
loop_
_entity.id
_entity.type
_entity.pdbx_description
1 polymer ?
#
loop_
_entity_poly.entity_id
_entity_poly.type
_entity_poly.pdbx_seq_one_letter_code
_entity_poly.pdbx_strand_id
1 'polypeptide(L)'
;MSGQSTLLEIRDLHAGIDGNEILKGIDLKIGPGEIHAIMGRNGSGKTTTANVIMGHPDFDVEKGRCDPRGRESARIGGVGKG
;
A
#
# COMPACT_ATOMS: atom_id res chain seq x y z
N MET A 1 -15.36 6.66 -23.23
CA MET A 1 -15.33 6.59 -21.75
C MET A 1 -13.92 6.89 -21.29
N SER A 2 -13.68 8.11 -20.82
CA SER A 2 -12.40 8.55 -20.26
C SER A 2 -12.20 7.85 -18.91
N GLY A 3 -11.56 6.68 -18.94
CA GLY A 3 -11.22 5.94 -17.73
C GLY A 3 -10.33 6.81 -16.85
N GLN A 4 -10.77 7.07 -15.62
CA GLN A 4 -9.93 7.72 -14.62
C GLN A 4 -8.64 6.91 -14.48
N SER A 5 -7.54 7.45 -14.99
CA SER A 5 -6.23 6.81 -14.98
C SER A 5 -5.72 6.75 -13.54
N THR A 6 -6.07 5.72 -12.78
CA THR A 6 -5.63 5.58 -11.39
C THR A 6 -4.13 5.31 -11.37
N LEU A 7 -3.37 6.14 -10.65
CA LEU A 7 -1.92 6.01 -10.54
C LEU A 7 -1.53 5.01 -9.45
N LEU A 8 -2.28 4.97 -8.35
CA LEU A 8 -2.10 4.01 -7.27
C LEU A 8 -3.46 3.58 -6.75
N GLU A 9 -3.67 2.27 -6.63
CA GLU A 9 -4.83 1.72 -5.94
C GLU A 9 -4.38 0.72 -4.89
N ILE A 10 -4.80 0.93 -3.65
CA ILE A 10 -4.65 0.03 -2.52
C ILE A 10 -6.04 -0.44 -2.14
N ARG A 11 -6.22 -1.75 -2.05
CA ARG A 11 -7.49 -2.34 -1.57
C ARG A 11 -7.24 -3.31 -0.43
N ASP A 12 -7.91 -3.05 0.69
CA ASP A 12 -7.97 -3.92 1.86
C ASP A 12 -6.57 -4.41 2.30
N LEU A 13 -5.58 -3.50 2.33
CA LEU A 13 -4.19 -3.85 2.57
C LEU A 13 -3.92 -4.07 4.06
N HIS A 14 -3.44 -5.27 4.37
CA HIS A 14 -2.92 -5.65 5.68
C HIS A 14 -1.43 -5.96 5.56
N ALA A 15 -0.63 -5.40 6.46
CA ALA A 15 0.81 -5.58 6.43
C ALA A 15 1.44 -5.36 7.81
N GLY A 16 2.56 -6.01 8.03
CA GLY A 16 3.27 -6.06 9.30
C GLY A 16 4.77 -6.24 9.15
N ILE A 17 5.46 -6.30 10.27
CA ILE A 17 6.88 -6.64 10.38
C ILE A 17 7.04 -7.62 11.55
N ASP A 18 7.90 -8.62 11.39
CA ASP A 18 8.19 -9.64 12.42
C ASP A 18 6.91 -10.28 13.02
N GLY A 19 5.89 -10.51 12.19
CA GLY A 19 4.61 -11.10 12.60
C GLY A 19 3.67 -10.17 13.38
N ASN A 20 4.00 -8.88 13.51
CA ASN A 20 3.13 -7.89 14.11
C ASN A 20 2.39 -7.09 13.02
N GLU A 21 1.07 -7.30 12.93
CA GLU A 21 0.20 -6.58 12.00
C GLU A 21 0.08 -5.10 12.40
N ILE A 22 0.51 -4.21 11.50
CA ILE A 22 0.48 -2.75 11.72
C ILE A 22 -0.64 -2.10 10.89
N LEU A 23 -0.76 -2.45 9.61
CA LEU A 23 -1.85 -2.00 8.74
C LEU A 23 -2.99 -3.00 8.82
N LYS A 24 -4.19 -2.53 9.12
CA LYS A 24 -5.37 -3.36 9.45
C LYS A 24 -6.51 -3.16 8.45
N GLY A 25 -6.22 -3.31 7.17
CA GLY A 25 -7.17 -3.07 6.09
C GLY A 25 -7.26 -1.59 5.73
N ILE A 26 -6.36 -1.14 4.86
CA ILE A 26 -6.40 0.23 4.31
C ILE A 26 -6.81 0.24 2.84
N ASP A 27 -7.61 1.23 2.47
CA ASP A 27 -7.99 1.52 1.09
C ASP A 27 -7.49 2.92 0.71
N LEU A 28 -6.86 3.03 -0.45
CA LEU A 28 -6.35 4.30 -0.96
C LEU A 28 -6.41 4.32 -2.48
N LYS A 29 -6.88 5.42 -3.06
CA LYS A 29 -6.89 5.64 -4.49
C LYS A 29 -6.27 7.00 -4.78
N ILE A 30 -5.24 7.03 -5.63
CA ILE A 30 -4.55 8.25 -6.03
C ILE A 30 -4.61 8.37 -7.54
N GLY A 31 -5.16 9.48 -8.02
CA GLY A 31 -5.15 9.89 -9.42
C GLY A 31 -3.83 10.55 -9.85
N PRO A 32 -3.57 10.73 -11.16
CA PRO A 32 -2.35 11.37 -11.63
C PRO A 32 -2.37 12.85 -11.27
N GLY A 33 -1.26 13.37 -10.76
CA GLY A 33 -1.14 14.76 -10.35
C GLY A 33 -1.80 15.10 -9.02
N GLU A 34 -2.44 14.13 -8.35
CA GLU A 34 -2.98 14.33 -7.00
C GLU A 34 -1.86 14.28 -5.96
N ILE A 35 -1.96 15.15 -4.95
CA ILE A 35 -1.09 15.16 -3.78
C ILE A 35 -1.95 14.80 -2.57
N HIS A 36 -1.63 13.67 -1.93
CA HIS A 36 -2.31 13.19 -0.74
C HIS A 36 -1.39 13.29 0.48
N ALA A 37 -1.93 13.73 1.60
CA ALA A 37 -1.22 13.76 2.88
C ALA A 37 -1.69 12.61 3.78
N ILE A 38 -0.77 11.80 4.28
CA ILE A 38 -1.06 10.77 5.28
C ILE A 38 -0.85 11.39 6.67
N MET A 39 -1.92 11.53 7.44
CA MET A 39 -1.92 12.18 8.75
C MET A 39 -2.47 11.24 9.84
N GLY A 40 -2.11 11.50 11.10
CA GLY A 40 -2.50 10.65 12.24
C GLY A 40 -1.52 10.72 13.41
N ARG A 41 -1.91 10.18 14.57
CA ARG A 41 -1.09 10.14 15.80
C ARG A 41 0.20 9.34 15.62
N ASN A 42 1.17 9.51 16.50
CA ASN A 42 2.37 8.68 16.53
C ASN A 42 1.98 7.20 16.72
N GLY A 43 2.63 6.31 15.96
CA GLY A 43 2.32 4.87 15.96
C GLY A 43 1.11 4.46 15.10
N SER A 44 0.40 5.36 14.41
CA SER A 44 -0.78 5.01 13.61
C SER A 44 -0.48 4.33 12.26
N GLY A 45 0.76 3.89 12.02
CA GLY A 45 1.15 3.20 10.78
C GLY A 45 1.47 4.08 9.57
N LYS A 46 1.57 5.41 9.70
CA LYS A 46 1.84 6.31 8.54
C LYS A 46 3.09 5.96 7.75
N THR A 47 4.23 5.85 8.45
CA THR A 47 5.52 5.48 7.83
C THR A 47 5.46 4.04 7.32
N THR A 48 4.75 3.15 8.02
CA THR A 48 4.52 1.78 7.57
C THR A 48 3.75 1.75 6.25
N THR A 49 2.67 2.52 6.11
CA THR A 49 1.93 2.66 4.84
C THR A 49 2.85 3.11 3.71
N ALA A 50 3.68 4.13 3.94
CA ALA A 50 4.63 4.60 2.94
C ALA A 50 5.65 3.50 2.55
N ASN A 51 6.25 2.82 3.54
CA ASN A 51 7.23 1.77 3.30
C ASN A 51 6.64 0.57 2.55
N VAL A 52 5.42 0.14 2.91
CA VAL A 52 4.73 -0.96 2.23
C VAL A 52 4.40 -0.58 0.79
N ILE A 53 3.92 0.65 0.53
CA ILE A 53 3.67 1.15 -0.84
C ILE A 53 4.98 1.17 -1.67
N MET A 54 6.11 1.49 -1.04
CA MET A 54 7.42 1.50 -1.68
C MET A 54 8.04 0.10 -1.85
N GLY A 55 7.41 -0.96 -1.33
CA GLY A 55 7.93 -2.33 -1.39
C GLY A 55 9.15 -2.56 -0.51
N HIS A 56 9.22 -1.91 0.66
CA HIS A 56 10.31 -2.09 1.60
C HIS A 56 10.40 -3.55 2.09
N PRO A 57 11.57 -4.21 2.01
CA PRO A 57 11.69 -5.67 2.15
C PRO A 57 11.53 -6.21 3.58
N ASP A 58 11.47 -5.34 4.58
CA ASP A 58 11.22 -5.73 5.97
C ASP A 58 9.73 -5.78 6.33
N PHE A 59 8.84 -5.41 5.39
CA PHE A 59 7.41 -5.50 5.62
C PHE A 59 6.78 -6.59 4.75
N ASP A 60 5.95 -7.39 5.40
CA ASP A 60 5.18 -8.44 4.74
C ASP A 60 3.76 -7.96 4.49
N VAL A 61 3.27 -8.20 3.26
CA VAL A 61 1.86 -8.00 2.91
C VAL A 61 1.12 -9.28 3.24
N GLU A 62 0.28 -9.23 4.26
CA GLU A 62 -0.47 -10.37 4.77
C GLU A 62 -1.76 -10.60 3.97
N LYS A 63 -2.43 -9.51 3.55
CA LYS A 63 -3.69 -9.53 2.80
C LYS A 63 -3.86 -8.24 1.99
N GLY A 64 -4.70 -8.31 0.96
CA GLY A 64 -5.03 -7.19 0.09
C GLY A 64 -4.05 -7.03 -1.07
N ARG A 65 -4.09 -5.86 -1.71
CA ARG A 65 -3.20 -5.56 -2.84
C ARG A 65 -2.91 -4.08 -2.98
N CYS A 66 -1.83 -3.79 -3.68
CA CYS A 66 -1.42 -2.46 -4.08
C CYS A 66 -0.98 -2.51 -5.55
N ASP A 67 -1.68 -1.76 -6.41
CA ASP A 67 -1.55 -1.79 -7.86
C ASP A 67 -0.96 -0.45 -8.37
N PRO A 68 0.35 -0.38 -8.66
CA PRO A 68 0.96 0.80 -9.27
C PRO A 68 0.57 0.92 -10.75
N ARG A 69 0.10 2.11 -11.13
CA ARG A 69 -0.42 2.52 -12.45
C ARG A 69 -1.79 1.97 -12.80
N GLY A 70 -2.57 1.50 -11.81
CA GLY A 70 -3.93 1.01 -12.03
C GLY A 70 -4.01 -0.21 -12.96
N ARG A 71 -2.90 -0.92 -13.17
CA ARG A 71 -2.88 -2.21 -13.87
C ARG A 71 -3.01 -3.31 -12.83
N GLU A 72 -4.05 -4.14 -12.94
CA GLU A 72 -4.37 -5.31 -12.08
C GLU A 72 -3.22 -6.32 -11.86
N SER A 73 -2.07 -6.14 -12.52
CA SER A 73 -1.05 -7.18 -12.67
C SER A 73 0.24 -6.89 -11.90
N ALA A 74 0.43 -5.68 -11.37
CA ALA A 74 1.63 -5.36 -10.61
C ALA A 74 1.35 -5.60 -9.13
N ARG A 75 1.32 -6.86 -8.70
CA ARG A 75 1.51 -7.13 -7.27
C ARG A 75 2.86 -6.55 -6.90
N ILE A 76 2.91 -5.66 -5.92
CA ILE A 76 4.15 -5.49 -5.17
C ILE A 76 4.37 -6.86 -4.55
N GLY A 77 5.21 -7.69 -5.18
CA GLY A 77 5.54 -8.98 -4.65
C GLY A 77 6.03 -8.73 -3.25
N GLY A 78 5.38 -9.35 -2.26
CA GLY A 78 6.00 -9.47 -0.96
C GLY A 78 7.41 -9.96 -1.23
N VAL A 79 8.41 -9.18 -0.85
CA VAL A 79 9.78 -9.66 -0.78
C VAL A 79 9.79 -10.60 0.42
N GLY A 80 9.08 -11.72 0.28
CA GLY A 80 9.16 -12.83 1.20
C GLY A 80 10.61 -13.24 1.15
N LYS A 81 11.33 -12.99 2.24
CA LYS A 81 12.65 -13.58 2.44
C LYS A 81 12.40 -15.09 2.38
N GLY A 82 12.99 -15.72 1.36
CA GLY A 82 13.11 -17.18 1.34
C GLY A 82 13.94 -17.69 2.52
#